data_AF-B0BPB1-F1
#
_entry.id   AF-B0BPB1-F1
#
_cell.length_a   1.000
_cell.length_b   1.000
_cell.length_c   1.000
_cell.angle_alpha   90.00
_cell.angle_beta   90.00
_cell.angle_gamma   90.00
#
_symmetry.space_group_name_H-M   'P 1'
#
loop_
_entity.id
_entity.type
_entity.pdbx_description
1 polymer ?
#
loop_
_entity_poly.entity_id
_entity_poly.type
_entity_poly.pdbx_seq_one_letter_code
_entity_poly.pdbx_strand_id
1 'polypeptide(L)'
;MAIIPVAPYATARAQKAYEQKRDVLIHLPMQPKNRHQPIESGALMVGASKENVARLIQAARNQVPYAIGLNNHMGSGATADRQTMEHLMTELSKQQLFFLDSKTGPSVAAKVARELGVNALERNLFLDDNDALHEVQNQFHLALHYARKHGSAILIGHPRKNSIEVLEKGLANLPEDIQLVSMGSLWRNDTVVPKTPFIMVFDDMPAPTSVAPFNVVPLLRGVPQD
;
A
#
# COMPACT_ATOMS: atom_id res chain seq x y z
N MET A 1 -5.13 -7.72 -4.53
CA MET A 1 -5.65 -7.48 -5.88
C MET A 1 -6.81 -6.52 -5.78
N ALA A 2 -6.77 -5.41 -6.53
CA ALA A 2 -7.86 -4.45 -6.59
C ALA A 2 -8.72 -4.72 -7.84
N ILE A 3 -10.04 -4.78 -7.69
CA ILE A 3 -10.97 -5.22 -8.75
C ILE A 3 -12.04 -4.16 -8.97
N ILE A 4 -12.18 -3.69 -10.21
CA ILE A 4 -13.24 -2.75 -10.59
C ILE A 4 -14.58 -3.50 -10.53
N PRO A 5 -15.57 -3.06 -9.73
CA PRO A 5 -16.82 -3.79 -9.55
C PRO A 5 -17.58 -4.03 -10.87
N VAL A 6 -17.69 -3.00 -11.71
CA VAL A 6 -18.44 -3.08 -12.96
C VAL A 6 -17.73 -3.83 -14.08
N ALA A 7 -16.51 -4.32 -13.84
CA ALA A 7 -15.75 -5.05 -14.85
C ALA A 7 -16.36 -6.44 -15.12
N PRO A 8 -16.29 -6.93 -16.37
CA PRO A 8 -16.63 -8.32 -16.68
C PRO A 8 -15.85 -9.28 -15.77
N TYR A 9 -16.55 -10.26 -15.19
CA TYR A 9 -15.98 -11.27 -14.30
C TYR A 9 -15.44 -10.77 -12.95
N ALA A 10 -15.80 -9.56 -12.48
CA ALA A 10 -15.33 -9.04 -11.20
C ALA A 10 -15.53 -10.02 -10.03
N THR A 11 -16.73 -10.61 -9.90
CA THR A 11 -17.03 -11.60 -8.85
C THR A 11 -16.17 -12.86 -8.95
N ALA A 12 -16.05 -13.44 -10.15
CA ALA A 12 -15.25 -14.64 -10.37
C ALA A 12 -13.76 -14.38 -10.09
N ARG A 13 -13.26 -13.18 -10.41
CA ARG A 13 -11.88 -12.77 -10.09
C ARG A 13 -11.67 -12.58 -8.59
N ALA A 14 -12.63 -12.00 -7.88
CA ALA A 14 -12.58 -11.83 -6.44
C ALA A 14 -12.57 -13.20 -5.72
N GLN A 15 -13.45 -14.12 -6.13
CA GLN A 15 -13.48 -15.50 -5.62
C GLN A 15 -12.15 -16.21 -5.84
N LYS A 16 -11.61 -16.17 -7.07
CA LYS A 16 -10.32 -16.80 -7.38
C LYS A 16 -9.16 -16.19 -6.59
N ALA A 17 -9.14 -14.87 -6.41
CA ALA A 17 -8.12 -14.21 -5.60
C ALA A 17 -8.19 -14.64 -4.13
N TYR A 18 -9.40 -14.75 -3.58
CA TYR A 18 -9.63 -15.23 -2.23
C TYR A 18 -9.20 -16.70 -2.05
N GLU A 19 -9.55 -17.59 -2.98
CA GLU A 19 -9.10 -18.99 -2.98
C GLU A 19 -7.57 -19.13 -3.00
N GLN A 20 -6.90 -18.20 -3.69
CA GLN A 20 -5.44 -18.08 -3.71
C GLN A 20 -4.84 -17.41 -2.46
N LYS A 21 -5.67 -17.12 -1.44
CA LYS A 21 -5.28 -16.41 -0.21
C LYS A 21 -4.66 -15.03 -0.47
N ARG A 22 -5.08 -14.36 -1.54
CA ARG A 22 -4.67 -12.99 -1.86
C ARG A 22 -5.66 -12.02 -1.25
N ASP A 23 -5.17 -10.91 -0.72
CA ASP A 23 -6.03 -9.80 -0.32
C ASP A 23 -6.86 -9.30 -1.50
N VAL A 24 -8.12 -9.01 -1.26
CA VAL A 24 -9.05 -8.48 -2.26
C VAL A 24 -9.44 -7.05 -1.86
N LEU A 25 -9.40 -6.13 -2.82
CA LEU A 25 -9.84 -4.76 -2.66
C LEU A 25 -10.88 -4.40 -3.72
N ILE A 26 -11.87 -3.60 -3.32
CA ILE A 26 -12.72 -2.89 -4.27
C ILE A 26 -11.86 -1.83 -4.94
N HIS A 27 -11.72 -1.85 -6.26
CA HIS A 27 -11.11 -0.76 -7.02
C HIS A 27 -12.21 0.17 -7.53
N LEU A 28 -12.61 1.14 -6.72
CA LEU A 28 -13.79 1.95 -7.02
C LEU A 28 -13.43 3.07 -8.01
N PRO A 29 -14.11 3.17 -9.17
CA PRO A 29 -14.02 4.37 -10.01
C PRO A 29 -14.41 5.61 -9.21
N MET A 30 -13.57 6.63 -9.23
CA MET A 30 -13.80 7.89 -8.54
C MET A 30 -13.54 9.08 -9.47
N GLN A 31 -14.37 10.11 -9.36
CA GLN A 31 -14.33 11.26 -10.28
C GLN A 31 -12.93 11.89 -10.37
N PRO A 32 -12.34 12.02 -11.57
CA PRO A 32 -11.10 12.77 -11.77
C PRO A 32 -11.31 14.29 -11.64
N LYS A 33 -10.21 15.03 -11.52
CA LYS A 33 -10.23 16.49 -11.52
C LYS A 33 -10.76 17.05 -12.86
N ASN A 34 -10.34 16.46 -13.99
CA ASN A 34 -10.90 16.80 -15.29
C ASN A 34 -12.23 16.05 -15.50
N ARG A 35 -13.35 16.75 -15.36
CA ARG A 35 -14.70 16.15 -15.48
C ARG A 35 -15.03 15.58 -16.86
N HIS A 36 -14.28 15.95 -17.90
CA HIS A 36 -14.46 15.42 -19.25
C HIS A 36 -13.71 14.11 -19.49
N GLN A 37 -12.82 13.73 -18.57
CA GLN A 37 -12.11 12.46 -18.68
C GLN A 37 -13.10 11.32 -18.45
N PRO A 38 -13.20 10.35 -19.39
CA PRO A 38 -14.09 9.20 -19.23
C PRO A 38 -13.79 8.42 -17.96
N ILE A 39 -14.84 7.86 -17.37
CA ILE A 39 -14.76 6.99 -16.19
C ILE A 39 -15.86 5.93 -16.28
N GLU A 40 -15.62 4.76 -15.74
CA GLU A 40 -16.59 3.67 -15.73
C GLU A 40 -17.87 4.05 -14.97
N SER A 41 -18.96 3.35 -15.29
CA SER A 41 -20.21 3.48 -14.54
C SER A 41 -20.02 3.06 -13.08
N GLY A 42 -20.88 3.57 -12.21
CA GLY A 42 -20.73 3.35 -10.76
C GLY A 42 -19.56 4.13 -10.16
N ALA A 43 -19.13 5.21 -10.79
CA ALA A 43 -18.13 6.09 -10.19
C ALA A 43 -18.69 6.86 -9.00
N LEU A 44 -17.87 7.02 -7.96
CA LEU A 44 -18.14 7.97 -6.89
C LEU A 44 -17.88 9.40 -7.41
N MET A 45 -18.97 10.13 -7.59
CA MET A 45 -18.96 11.52 -8.05
C MET A 45 -18.89 12.50 -6.87
N VAL A 46 -18.24 13.65 -7.10
CA VAL A 46 -18.22 14.73 -6.11
C VAL A 46 -19.65 15.22 -5.88
N GLY A 47 -20.03 15.39 -4.61
CA GLY A 47 -21.38 15.81 -4.22
C GLY A 47 -22.40 14.67 -4.12
N ALA A 48 -21.97 13.40 -4.23
CA ALA A 48 -22.83 12.26 -3.94
C ALA A 48 -23.34 12.31 -2.48
N SER A 49 -24.65 12.11 -2.29
CA SER A 49 -25.26 12.04 -0.97
C SER A 49 -24.79 10.80 -0.20
N LYS A 50 -24.93 10.81 1.13
CA LYS A 50 -24.56 9.67 1.99
C LYS A 50 -25.27 8.38 1.57
N GLU A 51 -26.54 8.49 1.16
CA GLU A 51 -27.37 7.36 0.73
C GLU A 51 -26.89 6.81 -0.62
N ASN A 52 -26.44 7.68 -1.52
CA ASN A 52 -25.85 7.25 -2.79
C ASN A 52 -24.52 6.55 -2.58
N VAL A 53 -23.67 7.08 -1.69
CA VAL A 53 -22.41 6.43 -1.31
C VAL A 53 -22.66 5.07 -0.68
N ALA A 54 -23.59 4.98 0.28
CA ALA A 54 -23.94 3.71 0.93
C ALA A 54 -24.40 2.64 -0.08
N ARG A 55 -25.33 3.01 -0.98
CA ARG A 55 -25.79 2.10 -2.05
C ARG A 55 -24.64 1.69 -2.99
N LEU A 56 -23.77 2.63 -3.34
CA LEU A 56 -22.63 2.36 -4.21
C LEU A 56 -21.66 1.36 -3.57
N ILE A 57 -21.27 1.58 -2.31
CA ILE A 57 -20.34 0.70 -1.61
C ILE A 57 -20.96 -0.69 -1.36
N GLN A 58 -22.24 -0.75 -1.01
CA GLN A 58 -22.95 -2.02 -0.87
C GLN A 58 -22.98 -2.80 -2.19
N ALA A 59 -23.31 -2.15 -3.31
CA ALA A 59 -23.29 -2.78 -4.63
C ALA A 59 -21.89 -3.26 -5.03
N ALA A 60 -20.86 -2.43 -4.79
CA ALA A 60 -19.47 -2.78 -5.05
C ALA A 60 -19.01 -4.00 -4.24
N ARG A 61 -19.39 -4.07 -2.97
CA ARG A 61 -19.06 -5.20 -2.08
C ARG A 61 -19.76 -6.50 -2.49
N ASN A 62 -21.01 -6.42 -2.94
CA ASN A 62 -21.72 -7.59 -3.47
C ASN A 62 -21.04 -8.14 -4.72
N GLN A 63 -20.52 -7.25 -5.57
CA GLN A 63 -19.86 -7.61 -6.81
C GLN A 63 -18.41 -8.08 -6.61
N VAL A 64 -17.72 -7.57 -5.58
CA VAL A 64 -16.35 -7.92 -5.19
C VAL A 64 -16.37 -8.55 -3.79
N PRO A 65 -16.83 -9.81 -3.66
CA PRO A 65 -16.86 -10.51 -2.38
C PRO A 65 -15.45 -10.64 -1.79
N TYR A 66 -15.39 -10.81 -0.45
CA TYR A 66 -14.14 -10.94 0.31
C TYR A 66 -13.23 -9.71 0.33
N ALA A 67 -13.70 -8.57 -0.21
CA ALA A 67 -12.95 -7.33 -0.12
C ALA A 67 -12.69 -6.94 1.34
N ILE A 68 -11.42 -6.72 1.67
CA ILE A 68 -10.98 -6.27 2.99
C ILE A 68 -10.84 -4.74 3.06
N GLY A 69 -10.88 -4.07 1.91
CA GLY A 69 -10.84 -2.62 1.81
C GLY A 69 -11.14 -2.10 0.42
N LEU A 70 -10.96 -0.79 0.26
CA LEU A 70 -11.23 -0.07 -0.98
C LEU A 70 -10.02 0.73 -1.42
N ASN A 71 -9.75 0.71 -2.72
CA ASN A 71 -8.73 1.50 -3.38
C ASN A 71 -9.37 2.34 -4.50
N ASN A 72 -8.98 3.61 -4.65
CA ASN A 72 -9.53 4.46 -5.70
C ASN A 72 -8.91 4.17 -7.07
N HIS A 73 -9.76 4.00 -8.08
CA HIS A 73 -9.43 4.09 -9.50
C HIS A 73 -9.62 5.54 -9.94
N MET A 74 -8.57 6.17 -10.48
CA MET A 74 -8.53 7.61 -10.73
C MET A 74 -8.80 8.41 -9.44
N GLY A 75 -9.81 9.27 -9.40
CA GLY A 75 -10.27 9.92 -8.17
C GLY A 75 -9.66 11.26 -7.83
N SER A 76 -8.79 11.85 -8.66
CA SER A 76 -8.10 13.11 -8.33
C SER A 76 -9.01 14.31 -8.03
N GLY A 77 -10.29 14.25 -8.42
CA GLY A 77 -11.31 15.21 -8.01
C GLY A 77 -12.01 14.79 -6.72
N ALA A 78 -12.50 13.55 -6.66
CA ALA A 78 -13.23 13.02 -5.51
C ALA A 78 -12.39 12.92 -4.23
N THR A 79 -11.12 12.50 -4.32
CA THR A 79 -10.22 12.40 -3.16
C THR A 79 -9.77 13.76 -2.64
N ALA A 80 -9.89 14.81 -3.44
CA ALA A 80 -9.62 16.19 -3.04
C ALA A 80 -10.82 16.86 -2.33
N ASP A 81 -12.03 16.31 -2.50
CA ASP A 81 -13.26 16.87 -1.93
C ASP A 81 -13.54 16.29 -0.54
N ARG A 82 -13.51 17.15 0.48
CA ARG A 82 -13.64 16.72 1.88
C ARG A 82 -14.99 16.07 2.17
N GLN A 83 -16.09 16.65 1.71
CA GLN A 83 -17.43 16.14 1.97
C GLN A 83 -17.63 14.75 1.35
N THR A 84 -17.19 14.57 0.11
CA THR A 84 -17.21 13.27 -0.59
C THR A 84 -16.41 12.23 0.17
N MET A 85 -15.20 12.58 0.65
CA MET A 85 -14.39 11.67 1.44
C MET A 85 -14.97 11.39 2.83
N GLU A 86 -15.64 12.34 3.48
CA GLU A 86 -16.34 12.10 4.75
C GLU A 86 -17.48 11.10 4.58
N HIS A 87 -18.28 11.24 3.52
CA HIS A 87 -19.34 10.30 3.21
C HIS A 87 -18.78 8.90 2.93
N LEU A 88 -17.71 8.81 2.13
CA LEU A 88 -17.04 7.55 1.83
C LEU A 88 -16.48 6.89 3.10
N MET A 89 -15.69 7.60 3.89
CA MET A 89 -15.05 7.06 5.09
C MET A 89 -16.08 6.67 6.15
N THR A 90 -17.16 7.43 6.30
CA THR A 90 -18.29 7.03 7.16
C THR A 90 -18.86 5.68 6.76
N GLU A 91 -19.03 5.44 5.46
CA GLU A 91 -19.55 4.16 4.98
C GLU A 91 -18.52 3.03 5.10
N LEU A 92 -17.24 3.29 4.76
CA LEU A 92 -16.18 2.29 4.92
C LEU A 92 -16.04 1.84 6.38
N SER A 93 -16.16 2.76 7.34
CA SER A 93 -16.18 2.45 8.77
C SER A 93 -17.29 1.46 9.14
N LYS A 94 -18.54 1.72 8.71
CA LYS A 94 -19.69 0.82 8.96
C LYS A 94 -19.49 -0.57 8.34
N GLN A 95 -18.88 -0.61 7.16
CA GLN A 95 -18.63 -1.84 6.41
C GLN A 95 -17.38 -2.59 6.88
N GLN A 96 -16.61 -2.01 7.81
CA GLN A 96 -15.31 -2.52 8.30
C GLN A 96 -14.28 -2.69 7.18
N LEU A 97 -14.22 -1.71 6.28
CA LEU A 97 -13.28 -1.64 5.17
C LEU A 97 -12.22 -0.57 5.45
N PHE A 98 -10.95 -0.89 5.24
CA PHE A 98 -9.90 0.13 5.25
C PHE A 98 -9.81 0.81 3.86
N PHE A 99 -9.12 1.95 3.77
CA PHE A 99 -8.92 2.66 2.51
C PHE A 99 -7.45 2.64 2.06
N LEU A 100 -7.19 2.38 0.79
CA LEU A 100 -5.90 2.57 0.14
C LEU A 100 -6.01 3.74 -0.84
N ASP A 101 -5.32 4.84 -0.57
CA ASP A 101 -5.25 5.98 -1.48
C ASP A 101 -4.19 5.74 -2.57
N SER A 102 -4.62 5.67 -3.83
CA SER A 102 -3.74 5.61 -5.01
C SER A 102 -3.00 6.92 -5.26
N LYS A 103 -3.29 8.01 -4.55
CA LYS A 103 -2.61 9.32 -4.66
C LYS A 103 -2.47 9.77 -6.11
N THR A 104 -3.59 9.82 -6.83
CA THR A 104 -3.66 10.28 -8.24
C THR A 104 -3.70 11.81 -8.37
N GLY A 105 -3.50 12.53 -7.26
CA GLY A 105 -3.47 13.98 -7.14
C GLY A 105 -3.43 14.39 -5.66
N PRO A 106 -3.58 15.69 -5.36
CA PRO A 106 -3.85 16.15 -3.99
C PRO A 106 -5.05 15.42 -3.41
N SER A 107 -4.93 14.93 -2.18
CA SER A 107 -5.95 14.11 -1.54
C SER A 107 -6.08 14.47 -0.07
N VAL A 108 -7.32 14.57 0.41
CA VAL A 108 -7.66 14.73 1.83
C VAL A 108 -8.05 13.40 2.47
N ALA A 109 -8.04 12.30 1.70
CA ALA A 109 -8.58 11.00 2.11
C ALA A 109 -7.93 10.47 3.39
N ALA A 110 -6.60 10.45 3.47
CA ALA A 110 -5.88 9.98 4.65
C ALA A 110 -6.16 10.82 5.90
N LYS A 111 -6.35 12.14 5.75
CA LYS A 111 -6.73 13.03 6.86
C LYS A 111 -8.13 12.71 7.37
N VAL A 112 -9.11 12.62 6.46
CA VAL A 112 -10.50 12.33 6.80
C VAL A 112 -10.66 10.92 7.38
N ALA A 113 -9.92 9.95 6.85
CA ALA A 113 -9.91 8.58 7.36
C ALA A 113 -9.50 8.55 8.84
N ARG A 114 -8.39 9.22 9.18
CA ARG A 114 -7.92 9.36 10.57
C ARG A 114 -8.92 10.09 11.47
N GLU A 115 -9.56 11.15 10.99
CA GLU A 115 -10.61 11.88 11.73
C GLU A 115 -11.81 10.98 12.08
N LEU A 116 -12.12 10.01 11.22
CA LEU A 116 -13.27 9.11 11.36
C LEU A 116 -12.90 7.70 11.85
N GLY A 117 -11.65 7.48 12.27
CA GLY A 117 -11.17 6.20 12.79
C GLY A 117 -11.11 5.09 11.73
N VAL A 118 -11.02 5.43 10.45
CA VAL A 118 -10.83 4.47 9.35
C VAL A 118 -9.34 4.30 9.10
N ASN A 119 -8.88 3.05 9.10
CA ASN A 119 -7.51 2.73 8.71
C ASN A 119 -7.30 3.12 7.23
N ALA A 120 -6.26 3.90 6.98
CA ALA A 120 -5.90 4.31 5.63
C ALA A 120 -4.41 4.08 5.38
N LEU A 121 -4.12 3.60 4.18
CA LEU A 121 -2.78 3.49 3.63
C LEU A 121 -2.68 4.40 2.41
N GLU A 122 -1.48 4.87 2.10
CA GLU A 122 -1.22 5.69 0.93
C GLU A 122 -0.18 5.00 0.06
N ARG A 123 -0.40 5.01 -1.26
CA ARG A 123 0.62 4.56 -2.21
C ARG A 123 1.88 5.42 -2.06
N ASN A 124 3.03 4.77 -2.04
CA ASN A 124 4.33 5.44 -2.05
C ASN A 124 4.84 5.64 -3.49
N LEU A 125 4.78 4.59 -4.33
CA LEU A 125 5.26 4.63 -5.72
C LEU A 125 4.28 3.96 -6.69
N PHE A 126 4.26 4.43 -7.94
CA PHE A 126 3.63 3.71 -9.05
C PHE A 126 4.70 2.90 -9.77
N LEU A 127 4.43 1.64 -10.04
CA LEU A 127 5.35 0.76 -10.76
C LEU A 127 5.40 1.09 -12.25
N ASP A 128 4.26 1.40 -12.86
CA ASP A 128 4.09 1.42 -14.30
C ASP A 128 3.31 2.64 -14.80
N ASP A 129 3.54 3.80 -14.20
CA ASP A 129 3.00 5.05 -14.73
C ASP A 129 3.53 5.31 -16.16
N ASN A 130 4.81 4.97 -16.38
CA ASN A 130 5.40 4.78 -17.70
C ASN A 130 5.59 3.27 -17.96
N ASP A 131 5.03 2.74 -19.06
CA ASP A 131 5.08 1.32 -19.39
C ASP A 131 6.41 0.88 -20.04
N ALA A 132 7.38 1.78 -20.22
CA ALA A 132 8.69 1.40 -20.75
C ALA A 132 9.42 0.46 -19.75
N LEU A 133 9.93 -0.67 -20.23
CA LEU A 133 10.54 -1.71 -19.39
C LEU A 133 11.59 -1.15 -18.40
N HIS A 134 12.48 -0.27 -18.87
CA HIS A 134 13.51 0.33 -18.02
C HIS A 134 12.93 1.25 -16.94
N GLU A 135 11.84 1.97 -17.22
CA GLU A 135 11.14 2.79 -16.22
C GLU A 135 10.48 1.93 -15.15
N VAL A 136 9.82 0.84 -15.56
CA VAL A 136 9.22 -0.13 -14.63
C VAL A 136 10.28 -0.76 -13.73
N GLN A 137 11.45 -1.13 -14.29
CA GLN A 137 12.59 -1.62 -13.52
C GLN A 137 13.10 -0.57 -12.52
N ASN A 138 13.23 0.67 -12.94
CA ASN A 138 13.66 1.77 -12.08
C ASN A 138 12.67 2.01 -10.93
N GLN A 139 11.36 2.00 -11.19
CA GLN A 139 10.34 2.16 -10.15
C GLN A 139 10.36 1.01 -9.14
N PHE A 140 10.60 -0.22 -9.60
CA PHE A 140 10.78 -1.37 -8.70
C PHE A 140 11.99 -1.17 -7.77
N HIS A 141 13.15 -0.77 -8.30
CA HIS A 141 14.34 -0.49 -7.48
C HIS A 141 14.12 0.68 -6.50
N LEU A 142 13.46 1.75 -6.95
CA LEU A 142 13.10 2.87 -6.09
C LEU A 142 12.19 2.43 -4.93
N ALA A 143 11.27 1.49 -5.16
CA ALA A 143 10.43 0.94 -4.10
C ALA A 143 11.24 0.18 -3.05
N LEU A 144 12.26 -0.59 -3.45
CA LEU A 144 13.18 -1.25 -2.51
C LEU A 144 13.94 -0.22 -1.66
N HIS A 145 14.50 0.81 -2.29
CA HIS A 145 15.19 1.89 -1.56
C HIS A 145 14.24 2.65 -0.62
N TYR A 146 13.01 2.91 -1.04
CA TYR A 146 11.99 3.53 -0.21
C TYR A 146 11.69 2.67 1.01
N ALA A 147 11.48 1.36 0.83
CA ALA A 147 11.20 0.42 1.91
C ALA A 147 12.34 0.39 2.94
N ARG A 148 13.60 0.36 2.51
CA ARG A 148 14.76 0.42 3.42
C ARG A 148 14.79 1.68 4.27
N LYS A 149 14.44 2.82 3.67
CA LYS A 149 14.48 4.11 4.35
C LYS A 149 13.28 4.34 5.29
N HIS A 150 12.12 3.82 4.93
CA HIS A 150 10.85 4.12 5.59
C HIS A 150 10.22 2.93 6.34
N GLY A 151 10.86 1.76 6.31
CA GLY A 151 10.39 0.51 6.90
C GLY A 151 9.40 -0.26 6.02
N SER A 152 8.64 0.41 5.16
CA SER A 152 7.74 -0.22 4.19
C SER A 152 7.57 0.63 2.93
N ALA A 153 7.14 -0.01 1.85
CA ALA A 153 6.73 0.66 0.62
C ALA A 153 5.49 -0.03 0.04
N ILE A 154 4.49 0.78 -0.31
CA ILE A 154 3.31 0.37 -1.06
C ILE A 154 3.50 0.80 -2.51
N LEU A 155 3.71 -0.20 -3.35
CA LEU A 155 3.87 -0.08 -4.78
C LEU A 155 2.58 -0.52 -5.48
N ILE A 156 2.01 0.34 -6.32
CA ILE A 156 0.82 0.01 -7.13
C ILE A 156 1.23 -0.10 -8.59
N GLY A 157 0.79 -1.16 -9.26
CA GLY A 157 0.96 -1.35 -10.69
C GLY A 157 -0.26 -2.03 -11.32
N HIS A 158 -0.27 -2.07 -12.65
CA HIS A 158 -1.32 -2.66 -13.47
C HIS A 158 -0.84 -3.98 -14.07
N PRO A 159 -1.75 -4.88 -14.49
CA PRO A 159 -1.38 -6.18 -15.07
C PRO A 159 -0.90 -6.04 -16.53
N ARG A 160 0.18 -5.28 -16.74
CA ARG A 160 0.83 -5.08 -18.04
C ARG A 160 1.99 -6.04 -18.21
N LYS A 161 2.39 -6.28 -19.46
CA LYS A 161 3.48 -7.22 -19.79
C LYS A 161 4.77 -6.88 -19.05
N ASN A 162 5.19 -5.62 -19.09
CA ASN A 162 6.45 -5.18 -18.48
C ASN A 162 6.36 -5.21 -16.94
N SER A 163 5.22 -4.81 -16.36
CA SER A 163 4.97 -4.91 -14.92
C SER A 163 5.06 -6.35 -14.41
N ILE A 164 4.47 -7.30 -15.14
CA ILE A 164 4.54 -8.73 -14.82
C ILE A 164 5.98 -9.23 -14.91
N GLU A 165 6.68 -8.93 -16.01
CA GLU A 165 8.06 -9.37 -16.21
C GLU A 165 8.99 -8.86 -15.10
N VAL A 166 8.89 -7.58 -14.73
CA VAL A 166 9.71 -6.98 -13.68
C VAL A 166 9.35 -7.56 -12.32
N LEU A 167 8.07 -7.76 -12.01
CA LEU A 167 7.66 -8.34 -10.73
C LEU A 167 8.05 -9.82 -10.61
N GLU A 168 7.93 -10.63 -11.66
CA GLU A 168 8.36 -12.04 -11.63
C GLU A 168 9.86 -12.15 -11.34
N LYS A 169 10.69 -11.41 -12.07
CA LYS A 169 12.15 -11.39 -11.87
C LYS A 169 12.53 -10.76 -10.53
N GLY A 170 11.91 -9.64 -10.17
CA GLY A 170 12.21 -8.87 -8.97
C GLY A 170 11.81 -9.61 -7.70
N LEU A 171 10.64 -10.26 -7.68
CA LEU A 171 10.18 -11.05 -6.53
C LEU A 171 10.97 -12.33 -6.34
N ALA A 172 11.40 -12.98 -7.42
CA ALA A 172 12.27 -14.16 -7.36
C ALA A 172 13.67 -13.84 -6.79
N ASN A 173 14.14 -12.60 -6.98
CA ASN A 173 15.45 -12.13 -6.57
C ASN A 173 15.37 -10.98 -5.56
N LEU A 174 14.35 -11.01 -4.68
CA LEU A 174 14.24 -9.99 -3.62
C LEU A 174 15.47 -10.03 -2.72
N PRO A 175 16.05 -8.87 -2.37
CA PRO A 175 17.10 -8.80 -1.36
C PRO A 175 16.66 -9.43 -0.04
N GLU A 176 17.58 -10.04 0.71
CA GLU A 176 17.26 -10.75 1.95
C GLU A 176 16.67 -9.84 3.04
N ASP A 177 16.98 -8.53 2.98
CA ASP A 177 16.45 -7.51 3.88
C ASP A 177 15.04 -7.02 3.50
N ILE A 178 14.48 -7.47 2.37
CA ILE A 178 13.17 -7.08 1.88
C ILE A 178 12.24 -8.27 1.83
N GLN A 179 11.06 -8.11 2.43
CA GLN A 179 9.99 -9.09 2.40
C GLN A 179 8.75 -8.52 1.72
N LEU A 180 8.21 -9.28 0.76
CA LEU A 180 6.86 -9.04 0.27
C LEU A 180 5.87 -9.45 1.36
N VAL A 181 5.02 -8.51 1.78
CA VAL A 181 3.96 -8.73 2.77
C VAL A 181 2.59 -8.51 2.15
N SER A 182 1.57 -9.11 2.75
CA SER A 182 0.20 -8.84 2.36
C SER A 182 -0.18 -7.42 2.79
N MET A 183 -1.08 -6.80 2.04
CA MET A 183 -1.62 -5.50 2.43
C MET A 183 -2.40 -5.67 3.76
N GLY A 184 -3.05 -6.83 3.94
CA GLY A 184 -3.71 -7.28 5.15
C GLY A 184 -2.86 -7.05 6.40
N SER A 185 -1.60 -7.47 6.33
CA SER A 185 -0.66 -7.31 7.43
C SER A 185 -0.24 -5.86 7.65
N LEU A 186 -0.07 -5.09 6.57
CA LEU A 186 0.26 -3.66 6.69
C LEU A 186 -0.84 -2.85 7.36
N TRP A 187 -2.12 -3.04 6.98
CA TRP A 187 -3.20 -2.24 7.58
C TRP A 187 -3.50 -2.62 9.03
N ARG A 188 -3.34 -3.90 9.41
CA ARG A 188 -3.47 -4.35 10.80
C ARG A 188 -2.26 -4.01 11.66
N ASN A 189 -1.17 -3.54 11.04
CA ASN A 189 0.12 -3.35 11.68
C ASN A 189 0.63 -4.64 12.34
N ASP A 190 0.42 -5.78 11.66
CA ASP A 190 0.90 -7.08 12.11
C ASP A 190 2.44 -7.03 12.19
N THR A 191 3.03 -7.62 13.23
CA THR A 191 4.49 -7.73 13.32
C THR A 191 5.01 -8.62 12.21
N VAL A 192 5.77 -8.03 11.28
CA VAL A 192 6.45 -8.78 10.21
C VAL A 192 7.73 -9.35 10.79
N VAL A 193 7.77 -10.67 10.99
CA VAL A 193 9.00 -11.36 11.37
C VAL A 193 9.86 -11.48 10.11
N PRO A 194 11.04 -10.84 10.06
CA PRO A 194 11.89 -10.92 8.88
C PRO A 194 12.36 -12.36 8.67
N LYS A 195 12.49 -12.77 7.40
CA LYS A 195 12.91 -14.13 7.03
C LYS A 195 14.29 -14.47 7.61
N THR A 196 15.13 -13.46 7.77
CA THR A 196 16.41 -13.54 8.47
C THR A 196 16.40 -12.48 9.58
N PRO A 197 16.74 -12.81 10.84
CA PRO A 197 16.88 -11.79 11.86
C PRO A 197 17.92 -10.77 11.41
N PHE A 198 17.62 -9.47 11.58
CA PHE A 198 18.63 -8.43 11.46
C PHE A 198 19.57 -8.56 12.66
N ILE A 199 20.51 -9.50 12.59
CA ILE A 199 21.59 -9.59 13.55
C ILE A 199 22.57 -8.49 13.14
N MET A 200 22.65 -7.41 13.92
CA MET A 200 23.86 -6.59 13.91
C MET A 200 24.98 -7.47 14.46
N VAL A 201 25.56 -8.31 13.61
CA VAL A 201 26.86 -8.90 13.90
C VAL A 201 27.84 -7.77 13.66
N PHE A 202 28.40 -7.21 14.73
CA PHE A 202 29.68 -6.51 14.59
C PHE A 202 30.71 -7.59 14.25
N ASP A 203 30.77 -7.97 12.97
CA ASP A 203 31.69 -9.00 12.47
C ASP A 203 33.09 -8.45 12.21
N ASP A 204 33.29 -7.16 12.50
CA ASP A 204 34.62 -6.60 12.67
C ASP A 204 35.05 -6.80 14.12
N MET A 205 36.27 -7.30 14.29
CA MET A 205 36.96 -7.56 15.57
C MET A 205 36.45 -6.65 16.71
N PRO A 206 36.23 -7.19 17.93
CA PRO A 206 35.84 -6.36 19.06
C PRO A 206 36.77 -5.16 19.14
N ALA A 207 36.21 -3.95 19.27
CA ALA A 207 36.98 -2.71 19.33
C ALA A 207 38.16 -2.93 20.30
N PRO A 208 39.40 -2.51 19.96
CA PRO A 208 40.60 -2.87 20.73
C PRO A 208 40.50 -2.62 22.24
N THR A 209 39.65 -1.69 22.64
CA THR A 209 39.28 -1.35 24.02
C THR A 209 38.46 -2.41 24.77
N SER A 210 38.07 -3.49 24.09
CA SER A 210 37.19 -4.56 24.60
C SER A 210 37.93 -5.89 24.83
N VAL A 211 39.24 -5.94 24.55
CA VAL A 211 40.09 -7.11 24.79
C VAL A 211 40.88 -6.88 26.07
N ALA A 212 40.81 -7.83 27.01
CA ALA A 212 41.56 -7.74 28.27
C ALA A 212 43.08 -7.82 28.04
N PRO A 213 43.91 -7.19 28.89
CA PRO A 213 43.52 -6.43 30.10
C PRO A 213 43.17 -4.96 29.80
N PHE A 214 42.09 -4.46 30.41
CA PHE A 214 41.72 -3.04 30.40
C PHE A 214 41.33 -2.56 31.81
N ASN A 215 41.59 -1.28 32.12
CA ASN A 215 41.22 -0.68 33.39
C ASN A 215 39.81 -0.10 33.33
N VAL A 216 38.93 -0.56 34.23
CA VAL A 216 37.57 -0.03 34.36
C VAL A 216 37.62 1.27 35.16
N VAL A 217 37.40 2.40 34.49
CA VAL A 217 37.18 3.70 35.15
C VAL A 217 35.68 3.98 35.17
N PRO A 218 35.05 4.21 36.35
CA PRO A 218 33.64 4.57 36.40
C PRO A 218 33.40 5.86 35.62
N LEU A 219 32.46 5.82 34.66
CA LEU A 219 31.98 6.87 33.75
C LEU A 219 32.66 7.04 32.38
N LEU A 220 33.74 6.33 32.05
CA LEU A 220 34.29 6.27 30.68
C LEU A 220 34.81 4.86 30.37
N ARG A 221 34.28 4.21 29.32
CA ARG A 221 34.80 2.92 28.83
C ARG A 221 35.97 3.16 27.86
N GLY A 222 37.10 2.49 28.09
CA GLY A 222 38.08 2.14 27.05
C GLY A 222 39.18 3.15 26.73
N VAL A 223 40.04 3.49 27.69
CA VAL A 223 41.32 4.18 27.39
C VAL A 223 42.42 3.12 27.23
N PRO A 224 43.11 3.04 26.07
CA PRO A 224 44.26 2.15 25.88
C PRO A 224 45.40 2.50 26.84
N GLN A 225 46.14 1.50 27.33
CA GLN A 225 47.45 1.73 27.96
C GLN A 225 48.52 1.76 26.86
N ASP A 226 49.42 2.74 26.94
CA ASP A 226 50.59 2.89 26.04
C ASP A 226 51.51 1.66 26.04
#